data_AF-A0A5C2FQ28-F1
#
_entry.id   AF-A0A5C2FQ28-F1
#
_cell.length_a   1.000
_cell.length_b   1.000
_cell.length_c   1.000
_cell.angle_alpha   90.00
_cell.angle_beta   90.00
_cell.angle_gamma   90.00
#
_symmetry.space_group_name_H-M   'P 1'
#
loop_
_entity.id
_entity.type
_entity.pdbx_description
1 polymer ?
#
loop_
_entity_poly.entity_id
_entity_poly.type
_entity_poly.pdbx_seq_one_letter_code
_entity_poly.pdbx_strand_id
1 'polypeptide(L)'
;MLAAGCSQGPGGETAESPAPPTSASTETSASPTSPGGSTPAQSTEPAASVAEPTTAALTLFYVAVGDEGKAGPEIGCGDSLVATETGPEEFTNQIEASIDALLDDEEEMLGESGLRNALAGSDLDYVSSAVDGDVVTVELSGTVSSGGTCDDPRIIGQLQYTAMTAAGTGEARILVGGKKLEEVLSAK
;
A
#
# COMPACT_ATOMS: atom_id res chain seq x y z
N MET A 1 -0.40 -67.85 -2.95
CA MET A 1 0.22 -67.54 -1.64
C MET A 1 0.01 -66.05 -1.43
N LEU A 2 -1.00 -65.66 -0.63
CA LEU A 2 -0.87 -65.25 0.80
C LEU A 2 -0.08 -63.93 0.92
N ALA A 3 -0.50 -62.82 1.53
CA ALA A 3 -1.65 -62.39 2.34
C ALA A 3 -1.56 -60.82 2.40
N ALA A 4 -2.62 -60.02 2.31
CA ALA A 4 -3.55 -59.54 3.35
C ALA A 4 -2.92 -58.88 4.61
N GLY A 5 -3.36 -57.65 4.92
CA GLY A 5 -3.24 -56.94 6.23
C GLY A 5 -3.07 -55.41 6.04
N CYS A 6 -4.12 -54.56 6.12
CA CYS A 6 -4.77 -53.99 7.33
C CYS A 6 -3.75 -53.41 8.33
N SER A 7 -3.82 -52.14 8.76
CA SER A 7 -4.83 -51.69 9.74
C SER A 7 -4.85 -50.17 9.93
N GLN A 8 -6.06 -49.62 10.02
CA GLN A 8 -6.40 -48.37 10.69
C GLN A 8 -5.86 -48.33 12.14
N GLY A 9 -5.46 -47.14 12.59
CA GLY A 9 -5.38 -46.79 14.01
C GLY A 9 -6.59 -45.92 14.42
N PRO A 10 -7.35 -46.30 15.46
CA PRO A 10 -8.36 -45.47 16.09
C PRO A 10 -7.87 -44.89 17.44
N GLY A 11 -8.54 -43.83 17.90
CA GLY A 11 -8.39 -43.25 19.25
C GLY A 11 -8.30 -41.74 19.15
N GLY A 12 -9.18 -40.94 19.75
CA GLY A 12 -10.12 -41.20 20.82
C GLY A 12 -10.21 -39.93 21.66
N GLU A 13 -11.42 -39.38 21.75
CA GLU A 13 -11.97 -38.47 22.76
C GLU A 13 -11.02 -37.95 23.86
N THR A 14 -11.03 -36.62 24.06
CA THR A 14 -11.59 -36.03 25.28
C THR A 14 -11.91 -34.56 25.08
N ALA A 15 -13.14 -34.21 25.43
CA ALA A 15 -13.60 -32.85 25.64
C ALA A 15 -12.96 -32.25 26.90
N GLU A 16 -12.67 -30.95 26.90
CA GLU A 16 -12.93 -30.15 28.10
C GLU A 16 -13.16 -28.68 27.75
N SER A 17 -14.35 -28.22 28.13
CA SER A 17 -14.77 -26.83 28.21
C SER A 17 -14.40 -26.30 29.59
N PRO A 18 -13.89 -25.06 29.68
CA PRO A 18 -14.32 -24.24 30.79
C PRO A 18 -14.77 -22.84 30.35
N ALA A 19 -15.98 -22.47 30.77
CA ALA A 19 -16.41 -21.10 31.00
C ALA A 19 -16.78 -20.98 32.49
N PRO A 20 -17.07 -19.78 33.01
CA PRO A 20 -16.19 -18.62 33.25
C PRO A 20 -16.13 -18.29 34.77
N PRO A 21 -15.24 -17.40 35.25
CA PRO A 21 -15.46 -16.73 36.52
C PRO A 21 -16.11 -15.35 36.32
N THR A 22 -17.30 -15.22 36.91
CA THR A 22 -17.94 -13.96 37.30
C THR A 22 -17.08 -13.23 38.34
N SER A 23 -16.84 -11.94 38.15
CA SER A 23 -16.46 -11.04 39.23
C SER A 23 -17.23 -9.73 39.08
N ALA A 24 -18.17 -9.52 39.98
CA ALA A 24 -18.79 -8.25 40.26
C ALA A 24 -17.94 -7.52 41.32
N SER A 25 -17.66 -6.23 41.10
CA SER A 25 -17.31 -5.29 42.16
C SER A 25 -17.86 -3.91 41.83
N THR A 26 -18.49 -3.36 42.86
CA THR A 26 -19.27 -2.12 42.98
C THR A 26 -18.42 -0.87 43.17
N GLU A 27 -18.94 0.24 42.64
CA GLU A 27 -18.91 1.63 43.13
C GLU A 27 -17.56 2.38 43.31
N THR A 28 -17.42 3.56 42.69
CA THR A 28 -17.59 4.84 43.42
C THR A 28 -17.53 6.05 42.48
N SER A 29 -18.32 7.06 42.84
CA SER A 29 -18.53 8.34 42.17
C SER A 29 -17.61 9.40 42.77
N ALA A 30 -16.92 10.18 41.93
CA ALA A 30 -16.50 11.55 42.26
C ALA A 30 -16.22 12.35 40.97
N SER A 31 -17.11 13.30 40.68
CA SER A 31 -16.85 14.39 39.73
C SER A 31 -16.10 15.53 40.43
N PRO A 32 -15.02 16.04 39.85
CA PRO A 32 -14.59 17.42 40.09
C PRO A 32 -15.02 18.31 38.93
N THR A 33 -15.95 19.22 39.21
CA THR A 33 -16.24 20.40 38.40
C THR A 33 -15.11 21.42 38.61
N SER A 34 -14.34 21.71 37.56
CA SER A 34 -13.43 22.86 37.53
C SER A 34 -13.95 23.91 36.54
N PRO A 35 -14.21 25.16 36.96
CA PRO A 35 -14.62 26.24 36.08
C PRO A 35 -13.43 26.93 35.42
N GLY A 36 -13.54 27.12 34.10
CA GLY A 36 -13.27 28.40 33.42
C GLY A 36 -11.86 28.99 33.53
N GLY A 37 -10.95 28.50 32.70
CA GLY A 37 -9.81 29.28 32.22
C GLY A 37 -10.01 29.62 30.75
N SER A 38 -10.56 30.80 30.48
CA SER A 38 -10.62 31.37 29.12
C SER A 38 -9.20 31.72 28.66
N THR A 39 -8.54 30.76 28.03
CA THR A 39 -7.42 31.05 27.13
C THR A 39 -8.01 31.57 25.82
N PRO A 40 -7.61 32.74 25.32
CA PRO A 40 -7.98 33.15 23.98
C PRO A 40 -7.51 32.08 23.00
N ALA A 41 -8.45 31.55 22.21
CA ALA A 41 -8.16 30.75 21.04
C ALA A 41 -7.27 31.60 20.13
N GLN A 42 -5.96 31.35 20.18
CA GLN A 42 -5.10 31.68 19.06
C GLN A 42 -5.65 30.83 17.92
N SER A 43 -6.37 31.49 17.03
CA SER A 43 -6.60 31.01 15.68
C SER A 43 -5.23 30.97 15.02
N THR A 44 -4.46 29.93 15.32
CA THR A 44 -3.36 29.50 14.47
C THR A 44 -4.03 28.83 13.29
N GLU A 45 -4.53 29.67 12.38
CA GLU A 45 -4.69 29.27 10.99
C GLU A 45 -3.34 28.63 10.61
N PRO A 46 -3.32 27.35 10.17
CA PRO A 46 -2.08 26.72 9.76
C PRO A 46 -1.45 27.63 8.73
N ALA A 47 -0.34 28.28 9.09
CA ALA A 47 0.51 28.93 8.12
C ALA A 47 0.93 27.80 7.18
N ALA A 48 0.35 27.79 5.97
CA ALA A 48 0.78 26.91 4.91
C ALA A 48 2.28 27.15 4.75
N SER A 49 3.08 26.24 5.30
CA SER A 49 4.52 26.21 5.09
C SER A 49 4.66 25.89 3.61
N VAL A 50 4.88 26.93 2.80
CA VAL A 50 5.16 26.77 1.38
C VAL A 50 6.45 25.98 1.31
N ALA A 51 6.36 24.70 0.96
CA ALA A 51 7.53 23.88 0.73
C ALA A 51 8.33 24.48 -0.44
N GLU A 52 9.64 24.65 -0.26
CA GLU A 52 10.49 25.13 -1.34
C GLU A 52 10.65 24.04 -2.41
N PRO A 53 10.68 24.40 -3.70
CA PRO A 53 10.89 23.42 -4.75
C PRO A 53 12.29 22.80 -4.62
N THR A 54 12.36 21.50 -4.86
CA THR A 54 13.58 20.69 -4.86
C THR A 54 13.76 20.09 -6.25
N THR A 55 15.01 20.04 -6.74
CA THR A 55 15.34 19.38 -8.01
C THR A 55 16.15 18.11 -7.75
N ALA A 56 15.61 16.94 -8.10
CA ALA A 56 16.28 15.65 -7.95
C ALA A 56 15.70 14.59 -8.90
N ALA A 57 16.43 13.49 -9.10
CA ALA A 57 15.86 12.33 -9.78
C ALA A 57 14.83 11.64 -8.88
N LEU A 58 13.76 11.12 -9.48
CA LEU A 58 12.74 10.32 -8.82
C LEU A 58 13.03 8.84 -9.04
N THR A 59 12.72 8.01 -8.04
CA THR A 59 12.81 6.56 -8.18
C THR A 59 11.43 5.99 -8.47
N LEU A 60 11.29 5.40 -9.66
CA LEU A 60 10.07 4.75 -10.13
C LEU A 60 10.30 3.25 -10.26
N PHE A 61 9.27 2.45 -10.04
CA PHE A 61 9.35 1.01 -10.24
C PHE A 61 8.64 0.58 -11.51
N TYR A 62 9.22 -0.40 -12.21
CA TYR A 62 8.63 -1.06 -13.38
C TYR A 62 8.80 -2.58 -13.23
N VAL A 63 8.21 -3.34 -14.14
CA VAL A 63 8.11 -4.80 -14.02
C VAL A 63 9.05 -5.51 -14.98
N ALA A 64 9.95 -6.34 -14.47
CA ALA A 64 10.62 -7.38 -15.25
C ALA A 64 9.73 -8.62 -15.30
N VAL A 65 9.27 -9.01 -16.49
CA VAL A 65 8.27 -10.06 -16.65
C VAL A 65 8.90 -11.45 -16.64
N GLY A 66 8.40 -12.34 -15.77
CA GLY A 66 8.74 -13.76 -15.74
C GLY A 66 10.22 -14.07 -15.43
N ASP A 67 10.90 -13.18 -14.72
CA ASP A 67 12.32 -13.33 -14.40
C ASP A 67 12.56 -14.07 -13.08
N GLU A 68 11.51 -14.45 -12.34
CA GLU A 68 11.54 -15.22 -11.09
C GLU A 68 12.32 -14.52 -9.95
N GLY A 69 12.06 -13.23 -9.73
CA GLY A 69 12.70 -12.49 -8.63
C GLY A 69 14.17 -12.14 -8.87
N LYS A 70 14.69 -12.28 -10.10
CA LYS A 70 16.12 -12.13 -10.38
C LYS A 70 16.57 -10.67 -10.42
N ALA A 71 15.71 -9.78 -10.92
CA ALA A 71 16.02 -8.36 -11.06
C ALA A 71 15.63 -7.53 -9.83
N GLY A 72 14.80 -8.07 -8.93
CA GLY A 72 14.36 -7.37 -7.73
C GLY A 72 13.34 -8.17 -6.93
N PRO A 73 12.56 -7.52 -6.05
CA PRO A 73 11.53 -8.17 -5.27
C PRO A 73 10.52 -8.89 -6.17
N GLU A 74 10.31 -10.19 -5.89
CA GLU A 74 9.37 -11.00 -6.65
C GLU A 74 7.92 -10.58 -6.36
N ILE A 75 7.13 -10.51 -7.42
CA ILE A 75 5.69 -10.24 -7.38
C ILE A 75 4.92 -11.22 -8.28
N GLY A 76 3.68 -11.52 -7.89
CA GLY A 76 2.71 -12.14 -8.78
C GLY A 76 3.18 -13.43 -9.48
N CYS A 77 3.12 -13.42 -10.81
CA CYS A 77 3.34 -14.59 -11.67
C CYS A 77 4.84 -14.88 -11.94
N GLY A 78 5.70 -14.63 -10.95
CA GLY A 78 7.16 -14.76 -11.08
C GLY A 78 7.81 -13.57 -11.77
N ASP A 79 7.24 -12.38 -11.60
CA ASP A 79 7.81 -11.13 -12.10
C ASP A 79 8.65 -10.46 -11.00
N SER A 80 9.45 -9.45 -11.36
CA SER A 80 10.18 -8.63 -10.39
C SER A 80 9.86 -7.15 -10.53
N LEU A 81 9.89 -6.43 -9.41
CA LEU A 81 9.94 -4.98 -9.41
C LEU A 81 11.37 -4.49 -9.57
N VAL A 82 11.59 -3.57 -10.51
CA VAL A 82 12.89 -2.99 -10.83
C VAL A 82 12.83 -1.49 -10.63
N ALA A 83 13.71 -0.98 -9.76
CA ALA A 83 13.87 0.45 -9.55
C ALA A 83 14.56 1.10 -10.76
N THR A 84 14.06 2.24 -11.18
CA THR A 84 14.58 3.07 -12.26
C THR A 84 14.61 4.52 -11.79
N GLU A 85 15.51 5.31 -12.35
CA GLU A 85 15.64 6.72 -12.02
C GLU A 85 15.21 7.58 -13.20
N THR A 86 14.42 8.62 -12.94
CA THR A 86 14.10 9.65 -13.92
C THR A 86 15.31 10.57 -14.16
N GLY A 87 15.18 11.50 -15.10
CA GLY A 87 16.01 12.71 -15.08
C GLY A 87 15.71 13.58 -13.84
N PRO A 88 16.48 14.65 -13.62
CA PRO A 88 16.18 15.61 -12.56
C PRO A 88 14.82 16.28 -12.80
N GLU A 89 13.92 16.15 -11.84
CA GLU A 89 12.56 16.72 -11.80
C GLU A 89 12.50 17.79 -10.72
N GLU A 90 11.74 18.86 -10.92
CA GLU A 90 11.48 19.88 -9.89
C GLU A 90 10.14 19.59 -9.21
N PHE A 91 10.13 19.46 -7.88
CA PHE A 91 8.93 19.13 -7.11
C PHE A 91 8.94 19.74 -5.71
N THR A 92 7.75 19.97 -5.16
CA THR A 92 7.55 20.33 -3.74
C THR A 92 7.10 19.15 -2.89
N ASN A 93 6.56 18.11 -3.53
CA ASN A 93 6.11 16.88 -2.92
C ASN A 93 6.63 15.70 -3.74
N GLN A 94 7.57 14.94 -3.17
CA GLN A 94 8.22 13.84 -3.87
C GLN A 94 7.27 12.66 -4.15
N ILE A 95 6.29 12.41 -3.26
CA ILE A 95 5.34 11.30 -3.43
C ILE A 95 4.44 11.57 -4.62
N GLU A 96 3.88 12.78 -4.69
CA GLU A 96 3.07 13.25 -5.82
C GLU A 96 3.87 13.19 -7.12
N ALA A 97 5.05 13.81 -7.16
CA ALA A 97 5.88 13.82 -8.36
C ALA A 97 6.26 12.42 -8.87
N SER A 98 6.61 11.48 -7.98
CA SER A 98 6.93 10.12 -8.37
C SER A 98 5.71 9.34 -8.87
N ILE A 99 4.54 9.55 -8.26
CA ILE A 99 3.32 8.89 -8.69
C ILE A 99 2.84 9.47 -10.02
N ASP A 100 2.82 10.79 -10.18
CA ASP A 100 2.44 11.44 -11.43
C ASP A 100 3.37 11.03 -12.57
N ALA A 101 4.70 11.05 -12.36
CA ALA A 101 5.66 10.62 -13.38
C ALA A 101 5.47 9.16 -13.81
N LEU A 102 4.96 8.30 -12.92
CA LEU A 102 4.65 6.90 -13.23
C LEU A 102 3.32 6.75 -13.98
N LEU A 103 2.33 7.58 -13.65
CA LEU A 103 1.00 7.57 -14.27
C LEU A 103 0.99 8.26 -15.64
N ASP A 104 1.81 9.28 -15.83
CA ASP A 104 1.99 10.01 -17.09
C ASP A 104 2.71 9.18 -18.16
N ASP A 105 3.42 8.11 -17.77
CA ASP A 105 3.99 7.15 -18.72
C ASP A 105 2.90 6.19 -19.24
N GLU A 106 2.28 6.58 -20.36
CA GLU A 106 1.27 5.78 -21.03
C GLU A 106 1.86 4.63 -21.90
N GLU A 107 3.18 4.46 -21.96
CA GLU A 107 3.82 3.40 -22.74
C GLU A 107 3.82 2.06 -21.99
N GLU A 108 3.39 0.97 -22.64
CA GLU A 108 3.40 -0.37 -22.02
C GLU A 108 4.82 -0.87 -21.66
N MET A 109 5.84 -0.34 -22.32
CA MET A 109 7.24 -0.72 -22.14
C MET A 109 8.08 0.53 -21.94
N LEU A 110 8.94 0.51 -20.91
CA LEU A 110 9.83 1.62 -20.62
C LEU A 110 10.97 1.68 -21.64
N GLY A 111 10.79 2.40 -22.73
CA GLY A 111 11.75 2.52 -23.82
C GLY A 111 12.26 1.16 -24.31
N GLU A 112 13.59 1.03 -24.47
CA GLU A 112 14.24 -0.21 -24.92
C GLU A 112 14.72 -1.11 -23.75
N SER A 113 14.31 -0.81 -22.51
CA SER A 113 14.79 -1.51 -21.31
C SER A 113 14.29 -2.95 -21.19
N GLY A 114 13.16 -3.26 -21.82
CA GLY A 114 12.44 -4.51 -21.61
C GLY A 114 11.64 -4.57 -20.31
N LEU A 115 11.56 -3.47 -19.55
CA LEU A 115 10.69 -3.34 -18.38
C LEU A 115 9.29 -2.90 -18.81
N ARG A 116 8.27 -3.49 -18.19
CA ARG A 116 6.87 -3.24 -18.49
C ARG A 116 6.28 -2.23 -17.51
N ASN A 117 5.47 -1.31 -18.02
CA ASN A 117 4.56 -0.50 -17.22
C ASN A 117 3.20 -1.19 -17.14
N ALA A 118 2.78 -1.59 -15.94
CA ALA A 118 1.47 -2.22 -15.75
C ALA A 118 0.32 -1.20 -15.68
N LEU A 119 0.64 0.09 -15.58
CA LEU A 119 -0.33 1.18 -15.44
C LEU A 119 -0.72 1.81 -16.77
N ALA A 120 -0.02 1.53 -17.87
CA ALA A 120 -0.22 2.13 -19.19
C ALA A 120 -1.66 2.04 -19.76
N GLY A 121 -2.46 1.08 -19.29
CA GLY A 121 -3.86 0.95 -19.68
C GLY A 121 -4.86 1.60 -18.71
N SER A 122 -4.39 2.12 -17.58
CA SER A 122 -5.20 2.73 -16.53
C SER A 122 -5.33 4.24 -16.75
N ASP A 123 -6.41 4.82 -16.24
CA ASP A 123 -6.68 6.26 -16.24
C ASP A 123 -6.74 6.66 -14.77
N LEU A 124 -5.60 7.05 -14.19
CA LEU A 124 -5.49 7.34 -12.76
C LEU A 124 -4.84 8.71 -12.56
N ASP A 125 -5.31 9.42 -11.54
CA ASP A 125 -4.77 10.72 -11.15
C ASP A 125 -4.42 10.71 -9.66
N TYR A 126 -3.30 11.34 -9.30
CA TYR A 126 -2.98 11.60 -7.91
C TYR A 126 -3.97 12.59 -7.28
N VAL A 127 -4.38 12.32 -6.04
CA VAL A 127 -5.28 13.21 -5.27
C VAL A 127 -4.57 13.75 -4.04
N SER A 128 -4.00 12.87 -3.22
CA SER A 128 -3.31 13.27 -1.99
C SER A 128 -2.44 12.14 -1.44
N SER A 129 -1.55 12.48 -0.52
CA SER A 129 -0.82 11.50 0.28
C SER A 129 -0.67 11.97 1.72
N ALA A 130 -0.56 11.00 2.62
CA ALA A 130 -0.27 11.21 4.03
C ALA A 130 0.72 10.16 4.51
N VAL A 131 1.68 10.59 5.34
CA VAL A 131 2.66 9.71 5.97
C VAL A 131 2.36 9.64 7.46
N ASP A 132 2.05 8.44 7.95
CA ASP A 132 1.75 8.15 9.35
C ASP A 132 2.73 7.11 9.88
N GLY A 133 3.83 7.58 10.47
CA GLY A 133 4.91 6.71 10.94
C GLY A 133 5.67 6.09 9.77
N ASP A 134 5.59 4.76 9.64
CA ASP A 134 6.28 3.97 8.60
C ASP A 134 5.35 3.55 7.46
N VAL A 135 4.17 4.19 7.35
CA VAL A 135 3.17 3.90 6.33
C VAL A 135 2.85 5.18 5.56
N VAL A 136 2.98 5.13 4.25
CA VAL A 136 2.41 6.15 3.35
C VAL A 136 1.06 5.68 2.84
N THR A 137 0.06 6.56 2.86
CA THR A 137 -1.23 6.33 2.18
C THR A 137 -1.32 7.30 1.02
N VAL A 138 -1.54 6.78 -0.19
CA VAL A 138 -1.74 7.55 -1.42
C VAL A 138 -3.18 7.37 -1.87
N GLU A 139 -3.87 8.48 -2.07
CA GLU A 139 -5.21 8.53 -2.64
C GLU A 139 -5.10 8.89 -4.13
N LEU A 140 -5.70 8.05 -4.96
CA LEU A 140 -5.85 8.23 -6.38
C LEU A 140 -7.33 8.35 -6.75
N SER A 141 -7.58 8.90 -7.93
CA SER A 141 -8.90 8.85 -8.58
C SER A 141 -8.79 8.21 -9.95
N GLY A 142 -9.92 7.95 -10.60
CA GLY A 142 -9.97 7.36 -11.93
C GLY A 142 -10.30 5.86 -11.97
N THR A 143 -9.86 5.18 -13.01
CA THR A 143 -10.16 3.77 -13.32
C THR A 143 -8.88 2.96 -13.55
N VAL A 144 -8.75 1.87 -12.79
CA VAL A 144 -7.67 0.90 -12.98
C VAL A 144 -8.05 -0.08 -14.08
N SER A 145 -7.12 -0.34 -15.00
CA SER A 145 -7.27 -1.35 -16.04
C SER A 145 -6.32 -2.51 -15.78
N SER A 146 -6.89 -3.67 -15.44
CA SER A 146 -6.13 -4.90 -15.17
C SER A 146 -6.50 -6.01 -16.15
N GLY A 147 -5.48 -6.70 -16.64
CA GLY A 147 -5.57 -7.96 -17.37
C GLY A 147 -5.85 -9.21 -16.52
N GLY A 148 -5.98 -9.07 -15.19
CA GLY A 148 -6.33 -10.14 -14.25
C GLY A 148 -5.17 -10.58 -13.36
N THR A 149 -5.12 -11.87 -13.02
CA THR A 149 -4.30 -12.43 -11.92
C THR A 149 -2.81 -12.08 -11.94
N CYS A 150 -2.19 -11.93 -13.11
CA CYS A 150 -0.78 -11.52 -13.19
C CYS A 150 -0.60 -10.00 -13.22
N ASP A 151 -1.62 -9.26 -13.63
CA ASP A 151 -1.56 -7.81 -13.79
C ASP A 151 -1.90 -7.08 -12.48
N ASP A 152 -2.86 -7.61 -11.70
CA ASP A 152 -3.20 -7.11 -10.37
C ASP A 152 -1.95 -6.92 -9.48
N PRO A 153 -1.12 -7.95 -9.23
CA PRO A 153 0.08 -7.80 -8.40
C PRO A 153 1.13 -6.87 -9.02
N ARG A 154 1.15 -6.71 -10.36
CA ARG A 154 2.04 -5.77 -11.05
C ARG A 154 1.62 -4.33 -10.77
N ILE A 155 0.35 -4.00 -10.99
CA ILE A 155 -0.24 -2.69 -10.72
C ILE A 155 -0.04 -2.32 -9.25
N ILE A 156 -0.39 -3.23 -8.34
CA ILE A 156 -0.24 -3.02 -6.89
C ILE A 156 1.22 -2.77 -6.52
N GLY A 157 2.13 -3.65 -6.98
CA GLY A 157 3.54 -3.57 -6.65
C GLY A 157 4.20 -2.29 -7.18
N GLN A 158 3.88 -1.91 -8.41
CA GLN A 158 4.45 -0.72 -9.07
C GLN A 158 4.09 0.57 -8.31
N LEU A 159 2.82 0.73 -7.93
CA LEU A 159 2.35 1.88 -7.16
C LEU A 159 2.90 1.88 -5.72
N GLN A 160 2.84 0.74 -5.02
CA GLN A 160 3.30 0.66 -3.63
C GLN A 160 4.80 0.93 -3.49
N TYR A 161 5.64 0.31 -4.33
CA TYR A 161 7.09 0.48 -4.24
C TYR A 161 7.53 1.89 -4.60
N THR A 162 6.88 2.50 -5.59
CA THR A 162 7.14 3.90 -5.95
C THR A 162 6.74 4.83 -4.80
N ALA A 163 5.54 4.66 -4.23
CA ALA A 163 5.08 5.47 -3.11
C ALA A 163 5.96 5.35 -1.87
N MET A 164 6.28 4.13 -1.43
CA MET A 164 7.07 3.92 -0.21
C MET A 164 8.52 4.41 -0.38
N THR A 165 9.09 4.27 -1.58
CA THR A 165 10.45 4.78 -1.86
C THR A 165 10.47 6.30 -1.87
N ALA A 166 9.47 6.94 -2.49
CA ALA A 166 9.33 8.39 -2.50
C ALA A 166 9.06 8.96 -1.08
N ALA A 167 8.33 8.22 -0.25
CA ALA A 167 8.02 8.63 1.13
C ALA A 167 9.14 8.30 2.13
N GLY A 168 10.06 7.40 1.79
CA GLY A 168 11.05 6.85 2.72
C GLY A 168 10.43 5.96 3.80
N THR A 169 9.35 5.24 3.49
CA THR A 169 8.60 4.39 4.41
C THR A 169 8.77 2.89 4.11
N GLY A 170 8.44 2.02 5.06
CA GLY A 170 8.44 0.57 4.89
C GLY A 170 7.17 -0.02 4.28
N GLU A 171 6.04 0.68 4.34
CA GLU A 171 4.75 0.25 3.79
C GLU A 171 4.09 1.40 2.98
N ALA A 172 3.35 1.02 1.93
CA ALA A 172 2.46 1.91 1.19
C ALA A 172 1.05 1.32 1.10
N ARG A 173 0.04 2.19 1.22
CA ARG A 173 -1.37 1.87 1.01
C ARG A 173 -1.89 2.71 -0.13
N ILE A 174 -2.42 2.06 -1.16
CA ILE A 174 -2.98 2.74 -2.31
C ILE A 174 -4.50 2.67 -2.25
N LEU A 175 -5.13 3.84 -2.33
CA LEU A 175 -6.56 4.00 -2.39
C LEU A 175 -6.96 4.56 -3.76
N VAL A 176 -8.08 4.09 -4.30
CA VAL A 176 -8.70 4.64 -5.51
C VAL A 176 -10.16 4.97 -5.19
N GLY A 177 -10.51 6.26 -5.18
CA GLY A 177 -11.84 6.73 -4.82
C GLY A 177 -12.28 6.30 -3.41
N GLY A 178 -11.34 6.32 -2.47
CA GLY A 178 -11.53 6.00 -1.05
C GLY A 178 -11.53 4.51 -0.72
N LYS A 179 -11.27 3.63 -1.69
CA LYS A 179 -11.22 2.16 -1.50
C LYS A 179 -9.82 1.64 -1.72
N LYS A 180 -9.45 0.57 -1.02
CA LYS A 180 -8.15 -0.08 -1.25
C LYS A 180 -8.04 -0.58 -2.69
N LEU A 181 -6.90 -0.35 -3.31
CA LEU A 181 -6.63 -0.77 -4.69
C LEU A 181 -6.90 -2.27 -4.89
N GLU A 182 -6.52 -3.11 -3.93
CA GLU A 182 -6.75 -4.55 -3.98
C GLU A 182 -8.25 -4.91 -4.00
N GLU A 183 -9.07 -4.12 -3.30
CA GLU A 183 -10.53 -4.28 -3.30
C GLU A 183 -11.13 -3.84 -4.64
N VAL A 184 -10.61 -2.75 -5.22
CA VAL A 184 -11.03 -2.25 -6.55
C VAL A 184 -10.71 -3.28 -7.64
N LEU A 185 -9.52 -3.87 -7.62
CA LEU A 185 -9.09 -4.90 -8.58
C LEU A 185 -9.89 -6.21 -8.43
N SER A 186 -10.26 -6.58 -7.19
CA SER A 186 -11.02 -7.80 -6.91
C SER A 186 -12.52 -7.70 -7.28
N ALA A 187 -13.04 -6.48 -7.47
CA ALA A 187 -14.47 -6.23 -7.71
C ALA A 187 -14.86 -6.24 -9.21
N LYS A 188 -13.95 -6.63 -10.10
CA LYS A 188 -14.09 -6.61 -11.56
C LYS A 188 -14.93 -7.77 -12.12
#